data_AF-A0A955K5G9-F1
#
_entry.id   AF-A0A955K5G9-F1
#
_cell.length_a   1.000
_cell.length_b   1.000
_cell.length_c   1.000
_cell.angle_alpha   90.00
_cell.angle_beta   90.00
_cell.angle_gamma   90.00
#
_symmetry.space_group_name_H-M   'P 1'
#
loop_
_entity.id
_entity.type
_entity.pdbx_description
1 polymer ?
#
loop_
_entity_poly.entity_id
_entity_poly.type
_entity_poly.pdbx_seq_one_letter_code
_entity_poly.pdbx_strand_id
1 'polypeptide(L)'
;VTNDTYTGGLVGRNETVESERTFVNNYYDQQRTGQTVCATDDNDGEPLTCTVVNSHGDQLGYFINNNTNAPMDTWNFNGVWVANPSIPPIFKQVNDSDNDGISDEIESASPNGGDANNDGILDSQQSNVASLVNSINGQYVAVALDNQNCRLTGVSVNSEDTNIIKDTGFNYTAGLVNFAADCGELGVTSMVNIYQYSITKDELVLRKYNPVTSAYFTIMGASIIDQVIDGHAAVVASYIITDGGDLDIDGKVDGTIVDPVGLASSVVDVPNTGVVKHWILSLR
;
A
#
# COMPACT_ATOMS: atom_id res chain seq x y z
N VAL A 1 -25.45 30.72 11.20
CA VAL A 1 -24.83 29.48 10.70
C VAL A 1 -25.97 28.57 10.30
N THR A 2 -26.40 28.69 9.04
CA THR A 2 -27.51 27.92 8.47
C THR A 2 -27.03 26.50 8.18
N ASN A 3 -27.87 25.51 8.47
CA ASN A 3 -27.64 24.08 8.24
C ASN A 3 -27.73 23.77 6.74
N ASP A 4 -26.79 24.28 5.95
CA ASP A 4 -26.76 24.02 4.52
C ASP A 4 -26.10 22.66 4.27
N THR A 5 -26.95 21.66 4.02
CA THR A 5 -26.53 20.31 3.64
C THR A 5 -26.25 20.31 2.15
N TYR A 6 -25.02 20.67 1.76
CA TYR A 6 -24.62 20.70 0.37
C TYR A 6 -24.56 19.28 -0.19
N THR A 7 -25.55 18.89 -1.00
CA THR A 7 -25.54 17.61 -1.73
C THR A 7 -25.80 17.84 -3.21
N GLY A 8 -24.94 17.27 -4.08
CA GLY A 8 -25.23 17.05 -5.50
C GLY A 8 -24.42 17.81 -6.55
N GLY A 9 -23.39 18.59 -6.18
CA GLY A 9 -22.48 19.26 -7.13
C GLY A 9 -21.28 19.86 -6.41
N LEU A 10 -20.24 20.30 -7.13
CA LEU A 10 -19.18 21.13 -6.56
C LEU A 10 -19.80 22.46 -6.15
N VAL A 11 -20.30 22.52 -4.92
CA VAL A 11 -20.77 23.75 -4.29
C VAL A 11 -19.72 24.17 -3.30
N GLY A 12 -19.16 25.35 -3.50
CA GLY A 12 -18.08 25.80 -2.65
C GLY A 12 -17.72 27.25 -2.85
N ARG A 13 -16.86 27.71 -1.95
CA ARG A 13 -16.26 29.03 -1.92
C ARG A 13 -14.77 28.85 -2.23
N ASN A 14 -14.22 29.62 -3.17
CA ASN A 14 -12.80 29.55 -3.49
C ASN A 14 -12.05 30.72 -2.85
N GLU A 15 -11.26 30.43 -1.80
CA GLU A 15 -10.59 31.43 -0.96
C GLU A 15 -9.28 32.00 -1.55
N THR A 16 -8.89 31.60 -2.77
CA THR A 16 -7.57 31.97 -3.33
C THR A 16 -7.69 32.97 -4.47
N VAL A 17 -6.92 34.05 -4.40
CA VAL A 17 -6.79 35.12 -5.42
C VAL A 17 -5.78 34.66 -6.47
N GLU A 18 -6.17 34.46 -7.73
CA GLU A 18 -5.28 34.67 -8.89
C GLU A 18 -6.01 34.51 -10.24
N SER A 19 -5.70 35.42 -11.17
CA SER A 19 -6.41 35.77 -12.41
C SER A 19 -6.19 34.82 -13.61
N GLU A 20 -5.73 33.59 -13.40
CA GLU A 20 -5.40 32.65 -14.50
C GLU A 20 -5.90 31.20 -14.29
N ARG A 21 -6.98 31.00 -13.53
CA ARG A 21 -7.53 29.64 -13.36
C ARG A 21 -8.65 29.31 -14.34
N THR A 22 -8.49 28.19 -15.04
CA THR A 22 -9.50 27.58 -15.90
C THR A 22 -10.19 26.45 -15.16
N PHE A 23 -11.49 26.61 -14.90
CA PHE A 23 -12.33 25.57 -14.33
C PHE A 23 -12.85 24.69 -15.47
N VAL A 24 -12.33 23.47 -15.58
CA VAL A 24 -12.68 22.52 -16.64
C VAL A 24 -13.52 21.38 -16.06
N ASN A 25 -14.54 20.94 -16.80
CA ASN A 25 -15.37 19.79 -16.47
C ASN A 25 -16.15 19.92 -15.13
N ASN A 26 -16.58 21.14 -14.78
CA ASN A 26 -17.38 21.40 -13.58
C ASN A 26 -18.87 21.45 -13.93
N TYR A 27 -19.68 20.68 -13.21
CA TYR A 27 -21.12 20.57 -13.43
C TYR A 27 -21.86 20.62 -12.09
N TYR A 28 -23.10 21.13 -12.11
CA TYR A 28 -23.96 21.11 -10.92
C TYR A 28 -25.45 20.98 -11.29
N ASP A 29 -26.21 20.29 -10.43
CA ASP A 29 -27.65 20.13 -10.56
C ASP A 29 -28.36 21.34 -9.96
N GLN A 30 -28.90 22.22 -10.80
CA GLN A 30 -29.53 23.46 -10.35
C GLN A 30 -30.78 23.22 -9.49
N GLN A 31 -31.63 22.26 -9.84
CA GLN A 31 -32.87 22.01 -9.12
C GLN A 31 -32.61 21.31 -7.78
N ARG A 32 -31.65 20.38 -7.73
CA ARG A 32 -31.29 19.67 -6.49
C ARG A 32 -30.56 20.57 -5.51
N THR A 33 -29.66 21.42 -5.99
CA THR A 33 -28.90 22.34 -5.14
C THR A 33 -29.69 23.60 -4.78
N GLY A 34 -30.68 23.97 -5.58
CA GLY A 34 -31.44 25.22 -5.43
C GLY A 34 -30.63 26.47 -5.80
N GLN A 35 -29.47 26.33 -6.42
CA GLN A 35 -28.54 27.44 -6.67
C GLN A 35 -28.57 27.94 -8.11
N THR A 36 -28.29 29.23 -8.29
CA THR A 36 -28.17 29.87 -9.60
C THR A 36 -26.75 29.82 -10.16
N VAL A 37 -25.75 29.52 -9.33
CA VAL A 37 -24.32 29.38 -9.67
C VAL A 37 -23.74 28.20 -8.89
N CYS A 38 -22.70 27.54 -9.41
CA CYS A 38 -22.05 26.43 -8.71
C CYS A 38 -21.15 26.89 -7.56
N ALA A 39 -20.45 28.01 -7.74
CA ALA A 39 -19.45 28.53 -6.82
C ALA A 39 -19.15 30.00 -7.19
N THR A 40 -18.64 30.75 -6.23
CA THR A 40 -18.23 32.16 -6.40
C THR A 40 -16.79 32.34 -5.96
N ASP A 41 -16.11 33.35 -6.51
CA ASP A 41 -14.83 33.81 -5.97
C ASP A 41 -15.02 34.75 -4.76
N ASP A 42 -13.98 34.85 -3.93
CA ASP A 42 -13.99 35.67 -2.72
C ASP A 42 -13.58 37.12 -2.93
N ASN A 43 -12.99 37.42 -4.09
CA ASN A 43 -12.40 38.73 -4.33
C ASN A 43 -13.36 39.67 -5.04
N ASP A 44 -14.22 39.15 -5.92
CA ASP A 44 -15.09 39.96 -6.77
C ASP A 44 -16.57 39.51 -6.69
N GLY A 45 -16.85 38.35 -6.10
CA GLY A 45 -18.20 37.76 -6.04
C GLY A 45 -18.65 37.22 -7.39
N GLU A 46 -17.73 37.07 -8.35
CA GLU A 46 -18.06 36.64 -9.70
C GLU A 46 -18.35 35.13 -9.73
N PRO A 47 -19.36 34.69 -10.51
CA PRO A 47 -19.67 33.28 -10.66
C PRO A 47 -18.52 32.51 -11.33
N LEU A 48 -18.14 31.37 -10.76
CA LEU A 48 -17.26 30.43 -11.44
C LEU A 48 -17.98 29.81 -12.65
N THR A 49 -17.22 29.54 -13.72
CA THR A 49 -17.76 28.91 -14.93
C THR A 49 -18.01 27.43 -14.69
N CYS A 50 -19.28 27.04 -14.63
CA CYS A 50 -19.74 25.65 -14.56
C CYS A 50 -20.84 25.39 -15.58
N THR A 51 -21.00 24.12 -15.94
CA THR A 51 -22.12 23.66 -16.76
C THR A 51 -23.32 23.39 -15.86
N VAL A 52 -24.41 24.11 -16.10
CA VAL A 52 -25.69 23.89 -15.42
C VAL A 52 -26.36 22.63 -15.98
N VAL A 53 -26.81 21.73 -15.12
CA VAL A 53 -27.68 20.61 -15.51
C VAL A 53 -28.96 20.59 -14.68
N ASN A 54 -29.98 19.92 -15.22
CA ASN A 54 -31.28 19.79 -14.59
C ASN A 54 -31.88 21.15 -14.21
N SER A 55 -31.79 22.16 -15.07
CA SER A 55 -32.30 23.51 -14.79
C SER A 55 -33.84 23.56 -14.71
N HIS A 56 -34.54 22.60 -15.32
CA HIS A 56 -36.01 22.57 -15.43
C HIS A 56 -36.64 21.37 -14.72
N GLY A 57 -35.86 20.56 -14.00
CA GLY A 57 -36.37 19.44 -13.20
C GLY A 57 -36.65 18.17 -14.00
N ASP A 58 -36.24 18.15 -15.27
CA ASP A 58 -36.46 17.06 -16.23
C ASP A 58 -35.24 16.14 -16.39
N GLN A 59 -34.13 16.43 -15.71
CA GLN A 59 -32.88 15.64 -15.75
C GLN A 59 -32.50 15.09 -14.37
N LEU A 60 -33.47 14.63 -13.59
CA LEU A 60 -33.27 14.13 -12.21
C LEU A 60 -32.24 12.99 -12.09
N GLY A 61 -32.02 12.25 -13.18
CA GLY A 61 -31.06 11.15 -13.28
C GLY A 61 -29.70 11.54 -13.87
N TYR A 62 -29.41 12.84 -14.09
CA TYR A 62 -28.18 13.24 -14.77
C TYR A 62 -26.92 12.73 -14.07
N PHE A 63 -26.89 12.78 -12.74
CA PHE A 63 -25.81 12.28 -11.88
C PHE A 63 -26.12 10.94 -11.19
N ILE A 64 -27.32 10.39 -11.34
CA ILE A 64 -27.74 9.16 -10.64
C ILE A 64 -27.78 8.02 -11.65
N ASN A 65 -27.29 6.85 -11.27
CA ASN A 65 -27.28 5.64 -12.10
C ASN A 65 -26.64 5.85 -13.48
N ASN A 66 -25.62 6.70 -13.55
CA ASN A 66 -25.05 7.16 -14.79
C ASN A 66 -23.52 7.27 -14.68
N ASN A 67 -22.82 6.79 -15.70
CA ASN A 67 -21.37 6.87 -15.87
C ASN A 67 -20.97 7.31 -17.29
N THR A 68 -21.92 7.87 -18.04
CA THR A 68 -21.77 8.23 -19.46
C THR A 68 -21.97 9.71 -19.74
N ASN A 69 -22.62 10.44 -18.82
CA ASN A 69 -22.74 11.88 -18.90
C ASN A 69 -21.49 12.56 -18.33
N ALA A 70 -21.02 13.62 -18.97
CA ALA A 70 -20.02 14.49 -18.37
C ALA A 70 -20.51 15.09 -17.04
N PRO A 71 -19.68 15.15 -15.98
CA PRO A 71 -18.25 14.88 -15.98
C PRO A 71 -17.88 13.41 -15.68
N MET A 72 -18.85 12.54 -15.46
CA MET A 72 -18.66 11.16 -14.99
C MET A 72 -18.12 10.22 -16.08
N ASP A 73 -18.28 10.59 -17.35
CA ASP A 73 -17.69 9.89 -18.50
C ASP A 73 -16.14 9.86 -18.47
N THR A 74 -15.52 10.75 -17.70
CA THR A 74 -14.07 10.74 -17.46
C THR A 74 -13.67 10.03 -16.15
N TRP A 75 -14.62 9.50 -15.38
CA TRP A 75 -14.33 8.84 -14.10
C TRP A 75 -14.16 7.33 -14.27
N ASN A 76 -13.38 6.71 -13.39
CA ASN A 76 -13.16 5.25 -13.43
C ASN A 76 -14.26 4.49 -12.71
N PHE A 77 -15.30 4.09 -13.44
CA PHE A 77 -16.36 3.19 -12.94
C PHE A 77 -16.02 1.69 -13.03
N ASN A 78 -14.81 1.35 -13.47
CA ASN A 78 -14.32 -0.02 -13.54
C ASN A 78 -13.50 -0.43 -12.29
N GLY A 79 -13.69 0.27 -11.16
CA GLY A 79 -13.03 -0.12 -9.91
C GLY A 79 -12.95 0.96 -8.84
N VAL A 80 -13.07 2.25 -9.19
CA VAL A 80 -12.97 3.36 -8.22
C VAL A 80 -14.33 3.91 -7.85
N TRP A 81 -15.19 4.16 -8.82
CA TRP A 81 -16.53 4.72 -8.62
C TRP A 81 -17.62 3.68 -8.87
N VAL A 82 -18.71 3.79 -8.12
CA VAL A 82 -19.92 2.98 -8.29
C VAL A 82 -21.10 3.91 -8.58
N ALA A 83 -21.74 3.70 -9.72
CA ALA A 83 -23.00 4.38 -10.04
C ALA A 83 -24.10 3.81 -9.13
N ASN A 84 -24.94 4.69 -8.58
CA ASN A 84 -25.98 4.29 -7.64
C ASN A 84 -27.37 4.67 -8.17
N PRO A 85 -28.41 3.82 -8.00
CA PRO A 85 -29.76 4.07 -8.51
C PRO A 85 -30.50 5.23 -7.84
N SER A 86 -30.07 5.69 -6.66
CA SER A 86 -30.82 6.66 -5.85
C SER A 86 -29.99 7.83 -5.33
N ILE A 87 -28.67 7.74 -5.35
CA ILE A 87 -27.74 8.80 -4.90
C ILE A 87 -26.66 9.06 -5.97
N PRO A 88 -25.91 10.17 -5.90
CA PRO A 88 -24.74 10.39 -6.75
C PRO A 88 -23.70 9.25 -6.63
N PRO A 89 -22.73 9.15 -7.57
CA PRO A 89 -21.72 8.11 -7.51
C PRO A 89 -20.93 8.19 -6.20
N ILE A 90 -20.59 7.03 -5.68
CA ILE A 90 -19.77 6.87 -4.49
C ILE A 90 -18.49 6.12 -4.85
N PHE A 91 -17.47 6.19 -4.00
CA PHE A 91 -16.33 5.30 -4.14
C PHE A 91 -16.77 3.84 -3.97
N LYS A 92 -16.15 2.93 -4.74
CA LYS A 92 -16.29 1.48 -4.52
C LYS A 92 -15.82 1.23 -3.08
N GLN A 93 -16.74 0.75 -2.25
CA GLN A 93 -16.38 0.23 -0.95
C GLN A 93 -15.50 -0.99 -1.18
N VAL A 94 -14.22 -0.88 -0.83
CA VAL A 94 -13.38 -2.05 -0.57
C VAL A 94 -13.76 -2.55 0.81
N ASN A 95 -14.19 -3.80 0.88
CA ASN A 95 -14.31 -4.45 2.17
C ASN A 95 -12.90 -4.71 2.68
N ASP A 96 -12.68 -4.36 3.93
CA ASP A 96 -11.46 -4.55 4.70
C ASP A 96 -11.98 -4.87 6.10
N SER A 97 -12.24 -6.15 6.31
CA SER A 97 -13.03 -6.65 7.44
C SER A 97 -12.29 -6.54 8.77
N ASP A 98 -10.95 -6.56 8.74
CA ASP A 98 -10.09 -6.42 9.91
C ASP A 98 -9.36 -5.06 10.00
N ASN A 99 -9.51 -4.21 8.98
CA ASN A 99 -9.02 -2.83 8.90
C ASN A 99 -7.49 -2.73 8.88
N ASP A 100 -6.80 -3.72 8.32
CA ASP A 100 -5.34 -3.74 8.22
C ASP A 100 -4.80 -2.93 7.00
N GLY A 101 -5.72 -2.45 6.15
CA GLY A 101 -5.45 -1.64 4.98
C GLY A 101 -5.27 -2.45 3.69
N ILE A 102 -5.35 -3.77 3.74
CA ILE A 102 -5.50 -4.64 2.58
C ILE A 102 -6.98 -5.04 2.46
N SER A 103 -7.52 -5.05 1.25
CA SER A 103 -8.94 -5.38 1.07
C SER A 103 -9.16 -6.90 1.10
N ASP A 104 -10.30 -7.34 1.62
CA ASP A 104 -10.75 -8.75 1.62
C ASP A 104 -10.63 -9.41 0.23
N GLU A 105 -10.86 -8.66 -0.86
CA GLU A 105 -10.76 -9.16 -2.25
C GLU A 105 -9.33 -9.56 -2.62
N ILE A 106 -8.33 -8.84 -2.12
CA ILE A 106 -6.90 -9.11 -2.35
C ILE A 106 -6.48 -10.33 -1.54
N GLU A 107 -6.86 -10.38 -0.26
CA GLU A 107 -6.45 -11.45 0.65
C GLU A 107 -7.17 -12.76 0.38
N SER A 108 -8.46 -12.71 0.04
CA SER A 108 -9.22 -13.91 -0.37
C SER A 108 -8.65 -14.57 -1.63
N ALA A 109 -7.85 -13.84 -2.42
CA ALA A 109 -7.16 -14.38 -3.58
C ALA A 109 -5.84 -15.08 -3.23
N SER A 110 -5.34 -14.94 -2.00
CA SER A 110 -4.09 -15.55 -1.55
C SER A 110 -4.17 -17.09 -1.47
N PRO A 111 -3.03 -17.79 -1.40
CA PRO A 111 -2.98 -19.25 -1.34
C PRO A 111 -3.81 -19.82 -0.18
N ASN A 112 -4.10 -21.13 -0.25
CA ASN A 112 -4.88 -21.83 0.78
C ASN A 112 -6.28 -21.21 1.03
N GLY A 113 -6.88 -20.66 -0.03
CA GLY A 113 -8.22 -20.06 0.03
C GLY A 113 -8.28 -18.75 0.81
N GLY A 114 -7.19 -17.99 0.87
CA GLY A 114 -7.08 -16.73 1.61
C GLY A 114 -6.58 -16.85 3.04
N ASP A 115 -5.96 -17.98 3.39
CA ASP A 115 -5.27 -18.23 4.67
C ASP A 115 -3.78 -18.48 4.36
N ALA A 116 -3.06 -17.42 4.00
CA ALA A 116 -1.72 -17.52 3.47
C ALA A 116 -0.68 -17.87 4.55
N ASN A 117 -1.02 -17.71 5.83
CA ASN A 117 -0.16 -18.14 6.93
C ASN A 117 -0.49 -19.57 7.42
N ASN A 118 -1.59 -20.17 6.95
CA ASN A 118 -2.07 -21.52 7.25
C ASN A 118 -2.29 -21.74 8.76
N ASP A 119 -2.93 -20.79 9.42
CA ASP A 119 -3.34 -20.91 10.83
C ASP A 119 -4.81 -21.34 11.03
N GLY A 120 -5.56 -21.45 9.93
CA GLY A 120 -6.96 -21.88 9.90
C GLY A 120 -7.98 -20.76 10.03
N ILE A 121 -7.53 -19.50 10.11
CA ILE A 121 -8.36 -18.30 9.99
C ILE A 121 -7.98 -17.61 8.68
N LEU A 122 -8.96 -16.99 8.01
CA LEU A 122 -8.65 -16.24 6.78
C LEU A 122 -7.89 -14.97 7.14
N ASP A 123 -6.90 -14.62 6.32
CA ASP A 123 -6.07 -13.44 6.52
C ASP A 123 -6.95 -12.19 6.70
N SER A 124 -7.98 -12.03 5.85
CA SER A 124 -8.95 -10.92 5.89
C SER A 124 -9.86 -10.86 7.14
N GLN A 125 -9.62 -11.72 8.13
CA GLN A 125 -10.32 -11.76 9.40
C GLN A 125 -9.36 -11.52 10.57
N GLN A 126 -8.10 -11.19 10.29
CA GLN A 126 -7.00 -11.16 11.23
C GLN A 126 -6.17 -9.90 10.99
N SER A 127 -6.42 -8.85 11.77
CA SER A 127 -5.68 -7.60 11.64
C SER A 127 -4.17 -7.74 11.80
N ASN A 128 -3.69 -8.83 12.41
CA ASN A 128 -2.28 -9.16 12.60
C ASN A 128 -1.68 -9.98 11.45
N VAL A 129 -2.43 -10.25 10.39
CA VAL A 129 -2.04 -11.04 9.21
C VAL A 129 -2.49 -10.30 7.95
N ALA A 130 -1.57 -10.06 7.03
CA ALA A 130 -1.86 -9.39 5.77
C ALA A 130 -1.26 -10.17 4.61
N SER A 131 -2.01 -10.37 3.52
CA SER A 131 -1.48 -11.02 2.32
C SER A 131 -1.77 -10.29 1.02
N LEU A 132 -0.80 -10.26 0.11
CA LEU A 132 -0.93 -9.58 -1.18
C LEU A 132 -0.01 -10.16 -2.25
N VAL A 133 -0.26 -9.79 -3.51
CA VAL A 133 0.65 -10.10 -4.61
C VAL A 133 1.86 -9.18 -4.55
N ASN A 134 3.04 -9.77 -4.38
CA ASN A 134 4.32 -9.09 -4.41
C ASN A 134 4.55 -8.46 -5.80
N SER A 135 4.64 -7.13 -5.82
CA SER A 135 4.79 -6.33 -7.03
C SER A 135 6.11 -6.56 -7.78
N ILE A 136 7.11 -7.17 -7.12
CA ILE A 136 8.46 -7.38 -7.65
C ILE A 136 8.54 -8.66 -8.49
N ASN A 137 7.92 -9.75 -8.04
CA ASN A 137 8.03 -11.06 -8.66
C ASN A 137 6.68 -11.69 -9.07
N GLY A 138 5.56 -11.02 -8.77
CA GLY A 138 4.21 -11.48 -9.07
C GLY A 138 3.75 -12.70 -8.26
N GLN A 139 4.49 -13.09 -7.21
CA GLN A 139 4.14 -14.18 -6.29
C GLN A 139 3.41 -13.63 -5.07
N TYR A 140 2.79 -14.49 -4.26
CA TYR A 140 2.18 -14.04 -3.02
C TYR A 140 3.21 -13.81 -1.92
N VAL A 141 2.94 -12.83 -1.07
CA VAL A 141 3.64 -12.58 0.19
C VAL A 141 2.61 -12.43 1.30
N ALA A 142 2.93 -12.92 2.49
CA ALA A 142 2.15 -12.66 3.69
C ALA A 142 3.04 -12.22 4.85
N VAL A 143 2.52 -11.34 5.70
CA VAL A 143 3.11 -10.91 6.96
C VAL A 143 2.18 -11.36 8.07
N ALA A 144 2.70 -12.05 9.09
CA ALA A 144 1.92 -12.43 10.25
C ALA A 144 2.68 -12.09 11.54
N LEU A 145 2.03 -11.38 12.45
CA LEU A 145 2.50 -11.16 13.81
C LEU A 145 1.79 -12.15 14.75
N ASP A 146 2.51 -12.78 15.66
CA ASP A 146 1.91 -13.71 16.64
C ASP A 146 1.01 -13.01 17.67
N ASN A 147 1.20 -11.71 17.87
CA ASN A 147 0.37 -10.91 18.75
C ASN A 147 -0.88 -10.43 18.02
N GLN A 148 -2.01 -11.08 18.31
CA GLN A 148 -3.32 -10.78 17.71
C GLN A 148 -3.86 -9.38 18.04
N ASN A 149 -3.28 -8.67 19.02
CA ASN A 149 -3.66 -7.28 19.29
C ASN A 149 -2.99 -6.28 18.34
N CYS A 150 -1.98 -6.72 17.58
CA CYS A 150 -1.36 -5.89 16.56
C CYS A 150 -2.27 -5.79 15.33
N ARG A 151 -2.47 -4.57 14.85
CA ARG A 151 -3.09 -4.29 13.55
C ARG A 151 -2.01 -3.84 12.58
N LEU A 152 -1.74 -4.65 11.57
CA LEU A 152 -0.90 -4.30 10.44
C LEU A 152 -1.48 -3.09 9.72
N THR A 153 -0.58 -2.27 9.18
CA THR A 153 -0.90 -1.09 8.37
C THR A 153 0.22 -0.88 7.35
N GLY A 154 -0.14 -0.39 6.16
CA GLY A 154 0.85 0.00 5.15
C GLY A 154 1.71 -1.16 4.62
N VAL A 155 1.19 -2.39 4.67
CA VAL A 155 1.88 -3.57 4.14
C VAL A 155 2.11 -3.39 2.64
N SER A 156 3.37 -3.46 2.23
CA SER A 156 3.78 -3.23 0.84
C SER A 156 5.10 -3.91 0.54
N VAL A 157 5.38 -4.13 -0.76
CA VAL A 157 6.70 -4.60 -1.20
C VAL A 157 7.35 -3.55 -2.09
N ASN A 158 8.56 -3.15 -1.71
CA ASN A 158 9.36 -2.17 -2.44
C ASN A 158 10.60 -2.82 -3.05
N SER A 159 10.98 -2.35 -4.24
CA SER A 159 12.27 -2.73 -4.83
C SER A 159 13.40 -2.01 -4.11
N GLU A 160 14.48 -2.71 -3.83
CA GLU A 160 15.73 -2.10 -3.37
C GLU A 160 16.24 -1.02 -4.33
N ASP A 161 15.91 -1.11 -5.63
CA ASP A 161 16.27 -0.10 -6.63
C ASP A 161 15.69 1.29 -6.33
N THR A 162 14.66 1.37 -5.49
CA THR A 162 14.06 2.64 -5.04
C THR A 162 14.80 3.27 -3.86
N ASN A 163 15.71 2.54 -3.22
CA ASN A 163 16.46 3.03 -2.07
C ASN A 163 17.63 3.92 -2.49
N ILE A 164 17.96 4.91 -1.65
CA ILE A 164 19.03 5.88 -1.92
C ILE A 164 20.38 5.19 -2.03
N ILE A 165 20.63 4.23 -1.13
CA ILE A 165 21.83 3.41 -1.11
C ILE A 165 21.40 1.95 -1.31
N LYS A 166 22.09 1.26 -2.20
CA LYS A 166 21.92 -0.19 -2.42
C LYS A 166 22.87 -0.98 -1.54
N ASP A 167 22.43 -2.14 -1.14
CA ASP A 167 23.18 -3.16 -0.45
C ASP A 167 23.93 -4.03 -1.44
N THR A 168 25.00 -3.47 -2.03
CA THR A 168 25.76 -4.07 -3.14
C THR A 168 26.25 -5.51 -2.93
N GLY A 169 26.29 -6.01 -1.69
CA GLY A 169 26.65 -7.40 -1.38
C GLY A 169 25.50 -8.39 -1.44
N PHE A 170 24.27 -7.95 -1.72
CA PHE A 170 23.06 -8.76 -1.66
C PHE A 170 22.10 -8.45 -2.80
N ASN A 171 21.23 -9.42 -3.10
CA ASN A 171 20.17 -9.31 -4.10
C ASN A 171 18.82 -9.67 -3.47
N TYR A 172 17.81 -8.83 -3.71
CA TYR A 172 16.46 -8.93 -3.16
C TYR A 172 15.45 -9.30 -4.25
N THR A 173 15.47 -10.55 -4.70
CA THR A 173 14.61 -11.04 -5.81
C THR A 173 13.12 -11.00 -5.49
N ALA A 174 12.75 -10.97 -4.21
CA ALA A 174 11.40 -10.77 -3.71
C ALA A 174 11.16 -9.36 -3.12
N GLY A 175 12.13 -8.44 -3.24
CA GLY A 175 12.04 -7.10 -2.67
C GLY A 175 12.12 -7.04 -1.15
N LEU A 176 11.78 -5.86 -0.62
CA LEU A 176 11.69 -5.56 0.80
C LEU A 176 10.21 -5.40 1.17
N VAL A 177 9.73 -6.26 2.07
CA VAL A 177 8.42 -6.12 2.71
C VAL A 177 8.50 -4.99 3.72
N ASN A 178 7.61 -4.01 3.60
CA ASN A 178 7.48 -2.89 4.52
C ASN A 178 6.13 -2.99 5.18
N PHE A 179 6.09 -2.87 6.49
CA PHE A 179 4.86 -2.78 7.24
C PHE A 179 5.04 -1.86 8.45
N ALA A 180 3.92 -1.37 8.97
CA ALA A 180 3.81 -0.91 10.33
C ALA A 180 2.75 -1.74 11.06
N ALA A 181 2.82 -1.84 12.38
CA ALA A 181 1.83 -2.52 13.20
C ALA A 181 1.49 -1.70 14.43
N ASP A 182 0.22 -1.30 14.57
CA ASP A 182 -0.31 -0.67 15.77
C ASP A 182 -0.73 -1.75 16.76
N CYS A 183 0.05 -1.94 17.82
CA CYS A 183 -0.16 -2.98 18.82
C CYS A 183 -0.77 -2.45 20.12
N GLY A 184 -0.92 -1.13 20.26
CA GLY A 184 -1.55 -0.47 21.40
C GLY A 184 -0.85 -0.62 22.76
N GLU A 185 0.26 -1.37 22.83
CA GLU A 185 1.03 -1.63 24.04
C GLU A 185 2.48 -1.16 23.88
N LEU A 186 2.93 -0.32 24.82
CA LEU A 186 4.29 0.21 24.86
C LEU A 186 5.31 -0.90 25.16
N GLY A 187 6.31 -1.05 24.31
CA GLY A 187 7.41 -1.99 24.44
C GLY A 187 7.01 -3.43 24.15
N VAL A 188 5.87 -3.62 23.46
CA VAL A 188 5.37 -4.93 23.08
C VAL A 188 6.38 -5.68 22.23
N THR A 189 6.44 -6.99 22.42
CA THR A 189 7.29 -7.89 21.64
C THR A 189 6.41 -8.87 20.86
N SER A 190 6.72 -9.09 19.60
CA SER A 190 6.00 -10.02 18.73
C SER A 190 6.96 -10.79 17.84
N MET A 191 6.62 -12.05 17.56
CA MET A 191 7.23 -12.81 16.48
C MET A 191 6.60 -12.41 15.16
N VAL A 192 7.44 -11.95 14.23
CA VAL A 192 7.07 -11.69 12.83
C VAL A 192 7.40 -12.92 12.00
N ASN A 193 6.46 -13.32 11.15
CA ASN A 193 6.64 -14.32 10.11
C ASN A 193 6.39 -13.68 8.74
N ILE A 194 7.37 -13.76 7.86
CA ILE A 194 7.26 -13.34 6.46
C ILE A 194 7.21 -14.58 5.59
N TYR A 195 6.08 -14.79 4.91
CA TYR A 195 5.86 -15.88 3.97
C TYR A 195 6.13 -15.36 2.56
N GLN A 196 7.09 -15.93 1.85
CA GLN A 196 7.36 -15.64 0.45
C GLN A 196 7.06 -16.88 -0.39
N TYR A 197 6.04 -16.79 -1.24
CA TYR A 197 5.61 -17.91 -2.05
C TYR A 197 6.45 -18.07 -3.32
N SER A 198 6.58 -19.31 -3.79
CA SER A 198 7.25 -19.71 -5.02
C SER A 198 8.72 -19.27 -5.11
N ILE A 199 9.40 -19.13 -3.97
CA ILE A 199 10.85 -18.99 -3.86
C ILE A 199 11.43 -20.17 -3.09
N THR A 200 12.76 -20.32 -3.11
CA THR A 200 13.49 -21.37 -2.37
C THR A 200 14.41 -20.73 -1.34
N LYS A 201 14.56 -21.33 -0.15
CA LYS A 201 15.36 -20.73 0.92
C LYS A 201 16.88 -20.68 0.66
N ASP A 202 17.37 -21.44 -0.33
CA ASP A 202 18.80 -21.66 -0.54
C ASP A 202 19.57 -20.34 -0.61
N GLU A 203 20.62 -20.23 0.21
CA GLU A 203 21.50 -19.06 0.30
C GLU A 203 20.81 -17.75 0.72
N LEU A 204 19.59 -17.80 1.25
CA LEU A 204 18.89 -16.63 1.76
C LEU A 204 19.32 -16.28 3.19
N VAL A 205 19.46 -14.99 3.43
CA VAL A 205 19.53 -14.39 4.76
C VAL A 205 18.42 -13.36 4.90
N LEU A 206 17.95 -13.15 6.13
CA LEU A 206 16.98 -12.09 6.41
C LEU A 206 17.72 -10.79 6.70
N ARG A 207 17.38 -9.73 5.96
CA ARG A 207 18.01 -8.42 6.07
C ARG A 207 17.00 -7.34 6.31
N LYS A 208 17.38 -6.43 7.21
CA LYS A 208 16.62 -5.23 7.52
C LYS A 208 17.19 -4.06 6.76
N TYR A 209 16.31 -3.17 6.30
CA TYR A 209 16.68 -1.87 5.78
C TYR A 209 16.36 -0.80 6.82
N ASN A 210 17.11 0.30 6.85
CA ASN A 210 16.76 1.49 7.61
C ASN A 210 16.73 2.69 6.66
N PRO A 211 15.53 3.24 6.33
CA PRO A 211 15.42 4.35 5.40
C PRO A 211 16.00 5.66 5.96
N VAL A 212 16.09 5.82 7.29
CA VAL A 212 16.66 7.01 7.93
C VAL A 212 18.17 7.05 7.77
N THR A 213 18.85 5.91 7.95
CA THR A 213 20.32 5.81 7.84
C THR A 213 20.79 5.30 6.47
N SER A 214 19.85 4.86 5.61
CA SER A 214 20.13 4.16 4.35
C SER A 214 21.03 2.92 4.51
N ALA A 215 21.02 2.31 5.70
CA ALA A 215 21.86 1.16 6.04
C ALA A 215 21.05 -0.13 6.02
N TYR A 216 21.76 -1.24 5.81
CA TYR A 216 21.20 -2.58 5.85
C TYR A 216 22.00 -3.45 6.79
N PHE A 217 21.31 -4.36 7.49
CA PHE A 217 21.96 -5.28 8.40
C PHE A 217 21.25 -6.63 8.42
N THR A 218 22.01 -7.68 8.74
CA THR A 218 21.47 -9.03 8.82
C THR A 218 20.79 -9.20 10.17
N ILE A 219 19.56 -9.73 10.16
CA ILE A 219 18.85 -10.08 11.39
C ILE A 219 19.44 -11.39 11.91
N MET A 220 20.37 -11.28 12.85
CA MET A 220 21.01 -12.43 13.47
C MET A 220 19.99 -13.25 14.26
N GLY A 221 19.94 -14.57 14.04
CA GLY A 221 19.02 -15.47 14.73
C GLY A 221 17.64 -15.60 14.07
N ALA A 222 17.40 -14.96 12.93
CA ALA A 222 16.23 -15.24 12.11
C ALA A 222 16.21 -16.72 11.70
N SER A 223 15.03 -17.36 11.81
CA SER A 223 14.79 -18.71 11.30
C SER A 223 14.27 -18.60 9.87
N ILE A 224 14.82 -19.39 8.94
CA ILE A 224 14.36 -19.43 7.54
C ILE A 224 14.12 -20.90 7.17
N ILE A 225 12.87 -21.24 6.86
CA ILE A 225 12.46 -22.61 6.55
C ILE A 225 11.70 -22.66 5.22
N ASP A 226 11.78 -23.80 4.53
CA ASP A 226 10.84 -24.12 3.45
C ASP A 226 9.59 -24.75 4.06
N GLN A 227 8.44 -24.39 3.53
CA GLN A 227 7.14 -24.96 3.86
C GLN A 227 6.34 -25.20 2.58
N VAL A 228 5.37 -26.12 2.66
CA VAL A 228 4.35 -26.30 1.63
C VAL A 228 3.00 -25.98 2.25
N ILE A 229 2.30 -25.00 1.70
CA ILE A 229 0.98 -24.52 2.14
C ILE A 229 0.01 -24.72 0.99
N ASP A 230 -1.00 -25.59 1.17
CA ASP A 230 -1.97 -25.99 0.14
C ASP A 230 -1.32 -26.33 -1.22
N GLY A 231 -0.23 -27.10 -1.19
CA GLY A 231 0.51 -27.51 -2.39
C GLY A 231 1.42 -26.44 -3.01
N HIS A 232 1.45 -25.23 -2.46
CA HIS A 232 2.33 -24.14 -2.88
C HIS A 232 3.59 -24.13 -2.02
N ALA A 233 4.77 -24.02 -2.66
CA ALA A 233 6.02 -23.84 -1.92
C ALA A 233 6.09 -22.41 -1.37
N ALA A 234 6.51 -22.27 -0.12
CA ALA A 234 6.74 -20.99 0.54
C ALA A 234 8.03 -21.06 1.38
N VAL A 235 8.75 -19.95 1.44
CA VAL A 235 9.82 -19.73 2.42
C VAL A 235 9.27 -18.87 3.53
N VAL A 236 9.45 -19.31 4.77
CA VAL A 236 9.01 -18.56 5.97
C VAL A 236 10.24 -18.07 6.71
N ALA A 237 10.34 -16.75 6.84
CA ALA A 237 11.35 -16.08 7.65
C ALA A 237 10.73 -15.59 8.96
N SER A 238 11.26 -16.04 10.09
CA SER A 238 10.74 -15.73 11.43
C SER A 238 11.79 -15.03 12.28
N TYR A 239 11.40 -13.95 12.96
CA TYR A 239 12.25 -13.20 13.88
C TYR A 239 11.39 -12.47 14.92
N ILE A 240 12.01 -12.01 16.00
CA ILE A 240 11.32 -11.30 17.08
C ILE A 240 11.64 -9.81 16.96
N ILE A 241 10.62 -8.98 17.06
CA ILE A 241 10.73 -7.52 17.11
C ILE A 241 10.08 -7.00 18.38
N THR A 242 10.60 -5.88 18.89
CA THR A 242 10.10 -5.19 20.08
C THR A 242 9.89 -3.73 19.72
N ASP A 243 8.73 -3.16 20.07
CA ASP A 243 8.42 -1.72 19.96
C ASP A 243 9.50 -0.89 20.69
N GLY A 244 10.18 -0.04 19.93
CA GLY A 244 11.34 0.75 20.34
C GLY A 244 12.66 0.00 20.47
N GLY A 245 12.73 -1.26 20.03
CA GLY A 245 13.95 -2.07 19.98
C GLY A 245 14.83 -1.78 18.75
N ASP A 246 16.00 -2.41 18.69
CA ASP A 246 16.96 -2.23 17.58
C ASP A 246 16.39 -2.62 16.20
N LEU A 247 15.43 -3.55 16.19
CA LEU A 247 14.75 -3.99 14.99
C LEU A 247 13.50 -3.16 14.70
N ASP A 248 13.12 -2.19 15.50
CA ASP A 248 12.01 -1.29 15.22
C ASP A 248 12.55 0.02 14.64
N ILE A 249 12.09 0.42 13.44
CA ILE A 249 12.87 1.35 12.63
C ILE A 249 12.80 2.79 13.09
N ASP A 250 11.74 3.17 13.78
CA ASP A 250 11.65 4.49 14.38
C ASP A 250 12.34 4.57 15.75
N GLY A 251 12.65 3.41 16.34
CA GLY A 251 13.33 3.26 17.63
C GLY A 251 12.57 3.87 18.80
N LYS A 252 11.25 4.07 18.68
CA LYS A 252 10.43 4.67 19.73
C LYS A 252 9.60 3.61 20.41
N VAL A 253 9.41 3.76 21.72
CA VAL A 253 8.44 2.96 22.46
C VAL A 253 7.12 3.72 22.42
N ASP A 254 6.32 3.50 21.37
CA ASP A 254 5.06 4.21 21.16
C ASP A 254 3.86 3.30 20.84
N GLY A 255 4.05 1.99 20.94
CA GLY A 255 3.04 0.97 20.65
C GLY A 255 2.94 0.63 19.18
N THR A 256 3.82 1.19 18.34
CA THR A 256 3.88 0.94 16.89
C THR A 256 5.19 0.28 16.54
N ILE A 257 5.14 -0.80 15.78
CA ILE A 257 6.32 -1.41 15.18
C ILE A 257 6.41 -0.96 13.72
N VAL A 258 7.56 -0.52 13.25
CA VAL A 258 7.78 -0.17 11.83
C VAL A 258 8.96 -0.97 11.27
N ASP A 259 8.70 -1.70 10.17
CA ASP A 259 9.64 -2.71 9.70
C ASP A 259 9.70 -2.88 8.18
N PRO A 260 10.78 -2.39 7.57
CA PRO A 260 11.21 -2.81 6.23
C PRO A 260 12.26 -3.94 6.30
N VAL A 261 11.89 -5.13 5.83
CA VAL A 261 12.70 -6.36 5.87
C VAL A 261 12.63 -7.12 4.54
N GLY A 262 13.67 -7.84 4.15
CA GLY A 262 13.62 -8.72 2.97
C GLY A 262 14.57 -9.89 3.06
N LEU A 263 14.18 -10.97 2.38
CA LEU A 263 15.07 -12.10 2.13
C LEU A 263 16.04 -11.74 1.00
N ALA A 264 17.32 -11.99 1.23
CA ALA A 264 18.37 -11.62 0.32
C ALA A 264 19.37 -12.76 0.11
N SER A 265 19.81 -12.94 -1.12
CA SER A 265 20.93 -13.84 -1.46
C SER A 265 22.21 -13.02 -1.62
N SER A 266 23.36 -13.55 -1.19
CA SER A 266 24.64 -12.86 -1.41
C SER A 266 24.98 -12.72 -2.90
N VAL A 267 25.48 -11.54 -3.28
CA VAL A 267 26.09 -11.34 -4.59
C VAL A 267 27.49 -11.94 -4.53
N VAL A 268 27.69 -13.09 -5.20
CA VAL A 268 29.03 -13.67 -5.37
C VAL A 268 29.76 -12.86 -6.43
N ASP A 269 30.34 -11.73 -6.03
CA ASP A 269 31.40 -11.12 -6.82
C ASP A 269 32.62 -12.03 -6.71
N VAL A 270 32.96 -12.73 -7.79
CA VAL A 270 34.27 -13.37 -7.91
C VAL A 270 35.29 -12.26 -7.63
N PRO A 271 36.16 -12.38 -6.61
CA PRO A 271 37.12 -11.32 -6.38
C PRO A 271 37.96 -11.22 -7.64
N ASN A 272 37.92 -10.07 -8.32
CA ASN A 272 38.87 -9.75 -9.37
C ASN A 272 40.22 -9.53 -8.68
N THR A 273 40.89 -10.63 -8.31
CA THR A 273 42.18 -10.63 -7.62
C THR A 273 43.31 -10.15 -8.51
N GLY A 274 43.04 -9.58 -9.69
CA GLY A 274 44.02 -8.83 -10.46
C GLY A 274 45.31 -9.61 -10.70
N VAL A 275 45.26 -10.94 -10.78
CA VAL A 275 46.42 -11.74 -11.18
C VAL A 275 46.54 -11.59 -12.69
N VAL A 276 47.08 -10.46 -13.12
CA VAL A 276 47.71 -10.34 -14.42
C VAL A 276 48.72 -11.49 -14.53
N LYS A 277 48.52 -12.38 -15.52
CA LYS A 277 49.50 -13.36 -15.95
C LYS A 277 50.79 -12.63 -16.35
N HIS A 278 51.67 -12.35 -15.38
CA HIS A 278 53.05 -12.08 -15.70
C HIS A 278 53.70 -13.41 -16.06
N TRP A 279 54.07 -13.53 -17.33
CA TRP A 279 54.91 -14.59 -17.82
C TRP A 279 56.24 -14.50 -17.06
N ILE A 280 56.53 -15.50 -16.24
CA ILE A 280 57.85 -15.68 -15.64
C ILE A 280 58.81 -15.98 -16.81
N LEU A 281 59.61 -14.99 -17.19
CA LEU A 281 60.73 -15.19 -18.08
C LEU A 281 61.77 -16.02 -17.33
N SER A 282 62.02 -17.24 -17.79
CA SER A 282 63.09 -18.10 -17.29
C SER A 282 64.44 -17.50 -17.66
N LEU A 283 65.23 -17.14 -16.64
CA LEU A 283 66.65 -16.82 -16.82
C LEU A 283 67.44 -18.12 -17.04
N ARG A 284 68.23 -18.14 -18.12
CA ARG A 284 69.44 -18.94 -18.24
C ARG A 284 70.63 -18.02 -18.16
#